data_AF-A0A8T1ZKH2-F1
#
_entry.id   AF-A0A8T1ZKH2-F1
#
_cell.length_a   1.000
_cell.length_b   1.000
_cell.length_c   1.000
_cell.angle_alpha   90.00
_cell.angle_beta   90.00
_cell.angle_gamma   90.00
#
_symmetry.space_group_name_H-M   'P 1'
#
loop_
_entity.id
_entity.type
_entity.pdbx_description
1 polymer ?
#
loop_
_entity_poly.entity_id
_entity_poly.type
_entity_poly.pdbx_seq_one_letter_code
_entity_poly.pdbx_strand_id
1 'polypeptide(L)'
;MTKPTMQAMISADMKRHINALLDGYELAGYLDCSTAPPPAMITTNNITTANPDFAFWKRQDKLLYSAVIGTITASVQSLLSRADTSAEIWSTLASTYSQPSRGHIRILKLQVEQWTKGSRTIDEYIQGHITRLDQLAALGKPLEHDKQIEAILKGLSEEYKPIVDQIACRDTPPMIPDLHERFRNHKVRLLSAPNMATPSPFPASANAVQHHNNNHRYNNSNNNNNYDRRYNNNDNNNSN
;
A
#
# COMPACT_ATOMS: atom_id res chain seq x y z
N MET A 1 1.46 -15.49 15.31
CA MET A 1 1.67 -15.98 13.93
C MET A 1 1.56 -17.50 13.98
N THR A 2 0.61 -18.12 13.27
CA THR A 2 0.37 -19.57 13.39
C THR A 2 1.45 -20.36 12.66
N LYS A 3 1.88 -21.49 13.24
CA LYS A 3 2.86 -22.45 12.69
C LYS A 3 2.77 -22.71 11.17
N PRO A 4 1.58 -22.88 10.55
CA PRO A 4 1.46 -23.04 9.10
C PRO A 4 1.86 -21.80 8.28
N THR A 5 1.68 -20.60 8.83
CA THR A 5 2.02 -19.33 8.16
C THR A 5 3.53 -19.14 8.07
N MET A 6 4.27 -19.51 9.13
CA MET A 6 5.74 -19.52 9.09
C MET A 6 6.27 -20.58 8.13
N GLN A 7 5.65 -21.77 8.08
CA GLN A 7 6.09 -22.84 7.20
C GLN A 7 5.92 -22.50 5.71
N ALA A 8 4.82 -21.82 5.33
CA ALA A 8 4.58 -21.36 3.97
C ALA A 8 5.48 -20.16 3.57
N MET A 9 5.80 -19.26 4.50
CA MET A 9 6.71 -18.15 4.25
C MET A 9 8.15 -18.63 4.08
N ILE A 10 8.59 -19.57 4.93
CA ILE A 10 9.91 -20.20 4.83
C ILE A 10 10.04 -21.01 3.53
N SER A 11 8.97 -21.69 3.06
CA SER A 11 9.05 -22.43 1.79
C SER A 11 9.16 -21.51 0.58
N ALA A 12 8.48 -20.37 0.56
CA ALA A 12 8.55 -19.40 -0.53
C ALA A 12 9.92 -18.71 -0.63
N ASP A 13 10.47 -18.27 0.51
CA ASP A 13 11.79 -17.64 0.57
C ASP A 13 12.91 -18.64 0.24
N MET A 14 12.82 -19.88 0.77
CA MET A 14 13.76 -20.95 0.44
C MET A 14 13.73 -21.28 -1.06
N LYS A 15 12.53 -21.41 -1.65
CA LYS A 15 12.36 -21.68 -3.07
C LYS A 15 13.03 -20.60 -3.93
N ARG A 16 12.86 -19.33 -3.57
CA ARG A 16 13.46 -18.20 -4.28
C ARG A 16 14.98 -18.23 -4.19
N HIS A 17 15.53 -18.50 -3.00
CA HIS A 17 16.98 -18.56 -2.78
C HIS A 17 17.63 -19.72 -3.56
N ILE A 18 17.00 -20.91 -3.55
CA ILE A 18 17.49 -22.08 -4.28
C ILE A 18 17.44 -21.85 -5.79
N ASN A 19 16.35 -21.30 -6.32
CA ASN A 19 16.25 -20.98 -7.75
C ASN A 19 17.32 -19.98 -8.18
N ALA A 20 17.49 -18.87 -7.45
CA ALA A 20 18.48 -17.85 -7.79
C ALA A 20 19.92 -18.41 -7.79
N LEU A 21 20.25 -19.30 -6.85
CA LEU A 21 21.56 -19.95 -6.81
C LEU A 21 21.75 -20.87 -8.02
N LEU A 22 20.75 -21.68 -8.35
CA LEU A 22 20.86 -22.64 -9.45
C LEU A 22 20.82 -22.01 -10.83
N ASP A 23 20.07 -20.92 -10.99
CA ASP A 23 20.12 -20.08 -12.19
C ASP A 23 21.54 -19.54 -12.41
N GLY A 24 22.21 -19.09 -11.34
CA GLY A 24 23.59 -18.58 -11.42
C GLY A 24 24.65 -19.62 -11.81
N TYR A 25 24.36 -20.91 -11.63
CA TYR A 25 25.24 -22.01 -12.04
C TYR A 25 24.76 -22.74 -13.32
N GLU A 26 23.69 -22.26 -13.96
CA GLU A 26 23.04 -22.93 -15.11
C GLU A 26 22.55 -24.36 -14.77
N LEU A 27 22.19 -24.60 -13.51
CA LEU A 27 21.76 -25.90 -12.98
C LEU A 27 20.25 -26.02 -12.79
N ALA A 28 19.50 -24.93 -13.01
CA ALA A 28 18.04 -24.93 -12.88
C ALA A 28 17.37 -26.02 -13.73
N GLY A 29 17.98 -26.34 -14.88
CA GLY A 29 17.57 -27.39 -15.79
C GLY A 29 17.46 -28.80 -15.20
N TYR A 30 18.16 -29.08 -14.09
CA TYR A 30 18.08 -30.35 -13.37
C TYR A 30 16.84 -30.44 -12.47
N LEU A 31 16.27 -29.30 -12.04
CA LEU A 31 15.09 -29.27 -11.17
C LEU A 31 13.77 -29.21 -11.94
N ASP A 32 13.76 -28.52 -13.08
CA ASP A 32 12.57 -28.33 -13.93
C ASP A 32 12.44 -29.39 -15.05
N CYS A 33 13.36 -30.37 -15.06
CA CYS A 33 13.50 -31.41 -16.09
C CYS A 33 13.81 -30.87 -17.50
N SER A 34 14.25 -29.62 -17.66
CA SER A 34 14.70 -29.08 -18.95
C SER A 34 15.98 -29.77 -19.43
N THR A 35 16.84 -30.22 -18.51
CA THR A 35 18.04 -31.02 -18.80
C THR A 35 17.72 -32.50 -18.66
N ALA A 36 17.16 -33.09 -19.72
CA ALA A 36 16.82 -34.51 -19.72
C ALA A 36 18.08 -35.40 -19.53
N PRO A 37 17.97 -36.52 -18.79
CA PRO A 37 19.08 -37.44 -18.63
C PRO A 37 19.47 -38.02 -20.00
N PRO A 38 20.74 -37.91 -20.42
CA PRO A 38 21.19 -38.50 -21.66
C PRO A 38 21.19 -40.03 -21.56
N PRO A 39 21.22 -40.77 -22.70
CA PRO A 39 21.22 -42.22 -22.68
C PRO A 39 22.39 -42.79 -21.87
N ALA A 40 22.14 -43.79 -21.03
CA ALA A 40 23.19 -44.42 -20.22
C ALA A 40 24.25 -45.16 -21.07
N MET A 41 23.86 -45.59 -22.27
CA MET A 41 24.72 -46.25 -23.23
C MET A 41 24.60 -45.59 -24.60
N ILE A 42 25.72 -45.52 -25.31
CA ILE A 42 25.81 -45.04 -26.70
C ILE A 42 26.43 -46.15 -27.55
N THR A 43 25.94 -46.29 -28.78
CA THR A 43 26.50 -47.27 -29.74
C THR A 43 27.26 -46.50 -30.81
N THR A 44 28.57 -46.70 -30.88
CA THR A 44 29.42 -46.13 -31.93
C THR A 44 30.12 -47.29 -32.64
N ASN A 45 30.01 -47.35 -33.97
CA ASN A 45 30.62 -48.42 -34.78
C ASN A 45 30.24 -49.85 -34.32
N ASN A 46 28.97 -50.10 -34.01
CA ASN A 46 28.43 -51.38 -33.49
C ASN A 46 28.98 -51.84 -32.13
N ILE A 47 29.68 -50.97 -31.40
CA ILE A 47 30.14 -51.23 -30.03
C ILE A 47 29.31 -50.38 -29.08
N THR A 48 28.63 -51.04 -28.13
CA THR A 48 27.84 -50.38 -27.09
C THR A 48 28.75 -50.04 -25.92
N THR A 49 28.93 -48.75 -25.64
CA THR A 49 29.78 -48.24 -24.55
C THR A 49 28.98 -47.35 -23.59
N ALA A 50 29.45 -47.21 -22.36
CA ALA A 50 28.85 -46.30 -21.38
C ALA A 50 28.98 -44.84 -21.86
N ASN A 51 27.94 -44.04 -21.63
CA ASN A 51 27.95 -42.63 -22.00
C ASN A 51 28.61 -41.77 -20.91
N PRO A 52 29.74 -41.09 -21.18
CA PRO A 52 30.35 -40.18 -20.22
C PRO A 52 29.43 -39.00 -19.83
N ASP A 53 28.55 -38.55 -20.74
CA ASP A 53 27.63 -37.45 -20.47
C ASP A 53 26.55 -37.84 -19.47
N PHE A 54 26.13 -39.11 -19.47
CA PHE A 54 25.22 -39.65 -18.45
C PHE A 54 25.88 -39.71 -17.07
N ALA A 55 27.17 -40.06 -17.01
CA ALA A 55 27.92 -40.05 -15.77
C ALA A 55 28.08 -38.63 -15.21
N PHE A 56 28.35 -37.65 -16.07
CA PHE A 56 28.43 -36.24 -15.70
C PHE A 56 27.07 -35.71 -15.19
N TRP A 57 25.99 -35.93 -15.96
CA TRP A 57 24.64 -35.55 -15.57
C TRP A 57 24.25 -36.16 -14.22
N LYS A 58 24.48 -37.47 -14.04
CA LYS A 58 24.15 -38.18 -12.80
C LYS A 58 24.93 -37.63 -11.61
N ARG A 59 26.21 -37.28 -11.79
CA ARG A 59 27.01 -36.66 -10.73
C ARG A 59 26.42 -35.31 -10.31
N GLN A 60 26.02 -34.50 -11.28
CA GLN A 60 25.45 -33.18 -11.02
C GLN A 60 24.09 -33.28 -10.30
N ASP A 61 23.20 -34.16 -10.77
CA ASP A 61 21.92 -34.45 -10.12
C ASP A 61 22.12 -34.91 -8.67
N LYS A 62 23.08 -35.80 -8.39
CA LYS A 62 23.33 -36.29 -7.03
C LYS A 62 23.95 -35.25 -6.10
N LEU A 63 24.77 -34.34 -6.61
CA LEU A 63 25.26 -33.21 -5.82
C LEU A 63 24.09 -32.30 -5.41
N LEU A 64 23.22 -31.96 -6.36
CA LEU A 64 22.01 -31.18 -6.10
C LEU A 64 21.07 -31.87 -5.12
N TYR A 65 20.82 -33.16 -5.31
CA TYR A 65 20.04 -34.00 -4.40
C TYR A 65 20.58 -33.91 -2.97
N SER A 66 21.89 -34.08 -2.79
CA SER A 66 22.53 -34.02 -1.47
C SER A 66 22.45 -32.64 -0.84
N ALA A 67 22.63 -31.57 -1.64
CA ALA A 67 22.53 -30.19 -1.17
C ALA A 67 21.10 -29.89 -0.69
N VAL A 68 20.09 -30.27 -1.48
CA VAL A 68 18.68 -30.05 -1.09
C VAL A 68 18.33 -30.84 0.16
N ILE A 69 18.68 -32.13 0.25
CA ILE A 69 18.45 -32.93 1.47
C ILE A 69 19.17 -32.36 2.70
N GLY A 70 20.38 -31.81 2.52
CA GLY A 70 21.15 -31.20 3.60
C GLY A 70 20.56 -29.90 4.13
N THR A 71 19.75 -29.20 3.33
CA THR A 71 19.13 -27.91 3.72
C THR A 71 17.74 -28.05 4.36
N ILE A 72 17.09 -29.20 4.21
CA ILE A 72 15.73 -29.43 4.73
C ILE A 72 15.75 -30.12 6.10
N THR A 73 14.68 -29.91 6.88
CA THR A 73 14.54 -30.52 8.20
C THR A 73 14.15 -32.00 8.10
N ALA A 74 14.49 -32.79 9.14
CA ALA A 74 14.18 -34.22 9.21
C ALA A 74 12.68 -34.54 9.03
N SER A 75 11.77 -33.64 9.42
CA SER A 75 10.33 -33.80 9.22
C SER A 75 9.91 -33.80 7.75
N VAL A 76 10.71 -33.18 6.87
CA VAL A 76 10.46 -33.12 5.43
C VAL A 76 11.20 -34.23 4.69
N GLN A 77 12.31 -34.73 5.24
CA GLN A 77 13.06 -35.83 4.61
C GLN A 77 12.25 -37.11 4.46
N SER A 78 11.34 -37.43 5.39
CA SER A 78 10.47 -38.62 5.29
C SER A 78 9.55 -38.57 4.07
N LEU A 79 9.09 -37.37 3.68
CA LEU A 79 8.27 -37.12 2.50
C LEU A 79 9.05 -37.39 1.20
N LEU A 80 10.37 -37.25 1.23
CA LEU A 80 11.27 -37.37 0.07
C LEU A 80 11.96 -38.73 -0.01
N SER A 81 11.64 -39.66 0.90
CA SER A 81 12.23 -41.01 0.95
C SER A 81 12.07 -41.84 -0.33
N ARG A 82 11.12 -41.46 -1.20
CA ARG A 82 10.82 -42.12 -2.48
C ARG A 82 11.37 -41.38 -3.70
N ALA A 83 12.03 -40.23 -3.50
CA ALA A 83 12.59 -39.44 -4.59
C ALA A 83 14.02 -39.90 -4.86
N ASP A 84 14.31 -40.22 -6.12
CA ASP A 84 15.60 -40.70 -6.59
C ASP A 84 16.40 -39.61 -7.33
N THR A 85 15.74 -38.54 -7.80
CA THR A 85 16.38 -37.43 -8.52
C THR A 85 16.14 -36.10 -7.82
N SER A 86 17.00 -35.11 -8.10
CA SER A 86 16.81 -33.74 -7.60
C SER A 86 15.50 -33.12 -8.11
N ALA A 87 15.10 -33.44 -9.34
CA ALA A 87 13.81 -33.07 -9.92
C ALA A 87 12.61 -33.63 -9.14
N GLU A 88 12.64 -34.91 -8.76
CA GLU A 88 11.56 -35.53 -7.97
C GLU A 88 11.45 -34.92 -6.58
N ILE A 89 12.59 -34.64 -5.93
CA ILE A 89 12.60 -33.91 -4.67
C ILE A 89 11.91 -32.55 -4.85
N TRP A 90 12.33 -31.81 -5.87
CA TRP A 90 11.83 -30.48 -6.13
C TRP A 90 10.33 -30.46 -6.44
N SER A 91 9.87 -31.39 -7.27
CA SER A 91 8.46 -31.57 -7.60
C SER A 91 7.62 -31.95 -6.37
N THR A 92 8.14 -32.82 -5.50
CA THR A 92 7.46 -33.22 -4.26
C THR A 92 7.37 -32.06 -3.27
N LEU A 93 8.46 -31.30 -3.10
CA LEU A 93 8.46 -30.09 -2.28
C LEU A 93 7.53 -29.03 -2.86
N ALA A 94 7.57 -28.81 -4.17
CA ALA A 94 6.72 -27.86 -4.84
C ALA A 94 5.24 -28.25 -4.72
N SER A 95 4.87 -29.50 -4.95
CA SER A 95 3.48 -29.95 -4.80
C SER A 95 2.97 -29.87 -3.36
N THR A 96 3.83 -30.20 -2.38
CA THR A 96 3.45 -30.20 -0.96
C THR A 96 3.38 -28.80 -0.36
N TYR A 97 4.27 -27.90 -0.77
CA TYR A 97 4.42 -26.57 -0.15
C TYR A 97 4.10 -25.39 -1.06
N SER A 98 3.93 -25.59 -2.38
CA SER A 98 3.51 -24.52 -3.31
C SER A 98 2.00 -24.43 -3.49
N GLN A 99 1.20 -25.33 -2.88
CA GLN A 99 -0.24 -25.12 -2.80
C GLN A 99 -0.56 -24.27 -1.58
N PRO A 100 -0.86 -22.95 -1.74
CA PRO A 100 -1.49 -22.22 -0.66
C PRO A 100 -2.77 -22.94 -0.29
N SER A 101 -2.86 -23.42 0.95
CA SER A 101 -4.08 -24.07 1.39
C SER A 101 -5.25 -23.10 1.18
N ARG A 102 -6.39 -23.60 0.68
CA ARG A 102 -7.61 -22.77 0.51
C ARG A 102 -7.96 -22.02 1.81
N GLY A 103 -7.66 -22.63 2.95
CA GLY A 103 -7.78 -22.02 4.28
C GLY A 103 -6.83 -20.84 4.50
N HIS A 104 -5.55 -20.93 4.08
CA HIS A 104 -4.60 -19.82 4.21
C HIS A 104 -5.01 -18.61 3.36
N ILE A 105 -5.42 -18.82 2.11
CA ILE A 105 -5.97 -17.73 1.26
C ILE A 105 -7.20 -17.10 1.93
N ARG A 106 -8.11 -17.92 2.47
CA ARG A 106 -9.30 -17.43 3.18
C ARG A 106 -8.91 -16.60 4.40
N ILE A 107 -7.94 -17.05 5.19
CA ILE A 107 -7.44 -16.32 6.37
C ILE A 107 -6.83 -14.98 5.94
N LEU A 108 -6.02 -14.95 4.89
CA LEU A 108 -5.43 -13.69 4.39
C LEU A 108 -6.51 -12.71 3.92
N LYS A 109 -7.53 -13.18 3.19
CA LYS A 109 -8.67 -12.33 2.81
C LYS A 109 -9.41 -11.76 4.02
N LEU A 110 -9.70 -12.59 5.01
CA LEU A 110 -10.30 -12.13 6.26
C LEU A 110 -9.40 -11.11 6.99
N GLN A 111 -8.09 -11.32 6.99
CA GLN A 111 -7.15 -10.36 7.57
C GLN A 111 -7.14 -9.03 6.83
N VAL A 112 -7.26 -9.02 5.51
CA VAL A 112 -7.39 -7.77 4.73
C VAL A 112 -8.69 -7.05 5.09
N GLU A 113 -9.82 -7.76 5.19
CA GLU A 113 -11.12 -7.17 5.51
C GLU A 113 -11.23 -6.66 6.95
N GLN A 114 -10.52 -7.29 7.89
CA GLN A 114 -10.55 -6.96 9.32
C GLN A 114 -9.40 -6.07 9.77
N TRP A 115 -8.47 -5.73 8.88
CA TRP A 115 -7.35 -4.87 9.22
C TRP A 115 -7.85 -3.44 9.42
N THR A 116 -7.64 -2.93 10.62
CA THR A 116 -8.04 -1.57 11.00
C THR A 116 -6.84 -0.78 11.48
N LYS A 117 -6.88 0.54 11.31
CA LYS A 117 -5.85 1.45 11.80
C LYS A 117 -5.65 1.27 13.30
N GLY A 118 -6.74 1.33 14.08
CA GLY A 118 -6.68 1.28 15.54
C GLY A 118 -5.74 2.35 16.10
N SER A 119 -4.85 1.95 17.01
CA SER A 119 -3.81 2.82 17.60
C SER A 119 -2.56 3.01 16.73
N ARG A 120 -2.50 2.38 15.55
CA ARG A 120 -1.31 2.40 14.68
C ARG A 120 -1.18 3.74 13.97
N THR A 121 0.04 4.03 13.53
CA THR A 121 0.30 5.14 12.60
C THR A 121 -0.31 4.83 11.24
N ILE A 122 -0.50 5.88 10.42
CA ILE A 122 -0.98 5.70 9.03
C ILE A 122 0.02 4.90 8.20
N ASP A 123 1.32 5.12 8.41
CA ASP A 123 2.38 4.40 7.71
C ASP A 123 2.34 2.89 8.02
N GLU A 124 2.26 2.52 9.30
CA GLU A 124 2.13 1.12 9.72
C GLU A 124 0.84 0.47 9.22
N TYR A 125 -0.26 1.24 9.21
CA TYR A 125 -1.55 0.76 8.72
C TYR A 125 -1.50 0.41 7.22
N ILE A 126 -1.01 1.33 6.39
CA ILE A 126 -0.88 1.15 4.94
C ILE A 126 0.12 0.04 4.63
N GLN A 127 1.29 0.04 5.26
CA GLN A 127 2.29 -1.02 5.06
C GLN A 127 1.74 -2.39 5.42
N GLY A 128 0.94 -2.48 6.50
CA GLY A 128 0.25 -3.70 6.90
C GLY A 128 -0.77 -4.19 5.86
N HIS A 129 -1.48 -3.30 5.18
CA HIS A 129 -2.35 -3.67 4.06
C HIS A 129 -1.55 -4.17 2.87
N ILE A 130 -0.55 -3.40 2.42
CA ILE A 130 0.31 -3.75 1.27
C ILE A 130 0.92 -5.13 1.47
N THR A 131 1.52 -5.39 2.64
CA THR A 131 2.14 -6.69 2.95
C THR A 131 1.17 -7.86 2.77
N ARG A 132 -0.10 -7.71 3.16
CA ARG A 132 -1.11 -8.78 3.03
C ARG A 132 -1.63 -8.93 1.61
N LEU A 133 -1.76 -7.82 0.89
CA LEU A 133 -2.11 -7.81 -0.53
C LEU A 133 -1.01 -8.48 -1.36
N ASP A 134 0.25 -8.20 -1.05
CA ASP A 134 1.42 -8.82 -1.66
C ASP A 134 1.48 -10.31 -1.34
N GLN A 135 1.16 -10.72 -0.10
CA GLN A 135 1.02 -12.14 0.25
C GLN A 135 -0.06 -12.82 -0.60
N LEU A 136 -1.23 -12.19 -0.77
CA LEU A 136 -2.28 -12.73 -1.64
C LEU A 136 -1.84 -12.82 -3.11
N ALA A 137 -1.12 -11.80 -3.60
CA ALA A 137 -0.56 -11.79 -4.95
C ALA A 137 0.49 -12.89 -5.16
N ALA A 138 1.39 -13.08 -4.18
CA ALA A 138 2.40 -14.15 -4.20
C ALA A 138 1.78 -15.55 -4.22
N LEU A 139 0.56 -15.71 -3.67
CA LEU A 139 -0.22 -16.95 -3.73
C LEU A 139 -1.05 -17.08 -5.02
N GLY A 140 -0.87 -16.20 -6.01
CA GLY A 140 -1.60 -16.19 -7.28
C GLY A 140 -3.07 -15.79 -7.14
N LYS A 141 -3.43 -15.09 -6.06
CA LYS A 141 -4.79 -14.59 -5.80
C LYS A 141 -4.77 -13.08 -5.51
N PRO A 142 -4.22 -12.24 -6.42
CA PRO A 142 -4.23 -10.79 -6.22
C PRO A 142 -5.68 -10.29 -6.07
N LEU A 143 -5.84 -9.28 -5.22
CA LEU A 143 -7.12 -8.60 -5.05
C LEU A 143 -7.25 -7.53 -6.14
N GLU A 144 -8.46 -7.33 -6.65
CA GLU A 144 -8.75 -6.24 -7.60
C GLU A 144 -8.51 -4.88 -6.96
N HIS A 145 -7.97 -3.92 -7.72
CA HIS A 145 -7.57 -2.60 -7.21
C HIS A 145 -8.69 -1.91 -6.42
N ASP A 146 -9.91 -1.91 -6.96
CA ASP A 146 -11.07 -1.29 -6.31
C ASP A 146 -11.35 -1.89 -4.93
N LYS A 147 -11.23 -3.21 -4.81
CA LYS A 147 -11.40 -3.93 -3.54
C LYS A 147 -10.24 -3.69 -2.57
N GLN A 148 -9.03 -3.46 -3.08
CA GLN A 148 -7.91 -3.04 -2.23
C GLN A 148 -8.20 -1.69 -1.59
N ILE A 149 -8.66 -0.72 -2.40
CA ILE A 149 -8.98 0.62 -1.93
C ILE A 149 -10.18 0.59 -0.97
N GLU A 150 -11.24 -0.15 -1.29
CA GLU A 150 -12.40 -0.33 -0.40
C GLU A 150 -11.99 -0.91 0.97
N ALA A 151 -11.15 -1.96 0.98
CA ALA A 151 -10.66 -2.56 2.22
C ALA A 151 -9.85 -1.57 3.05
N ILE A 152 -8.99 -0.76 2.41
CA ILE A 152 -8.19 0.27 3.09
C ILE A 152 -9.08 1.38 3.65
N LEU A 153 -10.13 1.79 2.95
CA LEU A 153 -11.03 2.86 3.44
C LEU A 153 -11.88 2.38 4.63
N LYS A 154 -12.35 1.13 4.59
CA LYS A 154 -13.19 0.54 5.64
C LYS A 154 -12.48 0.41 6.99
N GLY A 155 -11.15 0.24 7.00
CA GLY A 155 -10.36 0.07 8.21
C GLY A 155 -9.95 1.38 8.92
N LEU A 156 -10.34 2.55 8.39
CA LEU A 156 -10.00 3.85 8.96
C LEU A 156 -10.93 4.26 10.10
N SER A 157 -10.41 5.09 11.00
CA SER A 157 -11.19 5.70 12.08
C SER A 157 -12.03 6.88 11.58
N GLU A 158 -13.09 7.26 12.31
CA GLU A 158 -14.00 8.36 11.97
C GLU A 158 -13.30 9.69 11.66
N GLU A 159 -12.12 9.94 12.23
CA GLU A 159 -11.30 11.13 11.96
C GLU A 159 -10.89 11.28 10.48
N TYR A 160 -10.89 10.18 9.70
CA TYR A 160 -10.58 10.18 8.26
C TYR A 160 -11.83 10.18 7.37
N LYS A 161 -13.04 10.20 7.94
CA LYS A 161 -14.30 10.18 7.17
C LYS A 161 -14.37 11.22 6.05
N PRO A 162 -13.89 12.48 6.22
CA PRO A 162 -13.89 13.45 5.12
C PRO A 162 -13.08 12.99 3.89
N ILE A 163 -11.99 12.25 4.11
CA ILE A 163 -11.17 11.70 3.03
C ILE A 163 -11.86 10.48 2.41
N VAL A 164 -12.50 9.64 3.22
CA VAL A 164 -13.28 8.48 2.74
C VAL A 164 -14.40 8.95 1.82
N ASP A 165 -15.18 9.94 2.24
CA ASP A 165 -16.29 10.49 1.45
C ASP A 165 -15.78 11.14 0.15
N GLN A 166 -14.67 11.90 0.22
CA GLN A 166 -14.04 12.51 -0.96
C GLN A 166 -13.61 11.46 -1.99
N ILE A 167 -13.13 10.30 -1.55
CA ILE A 167 -12.71 9.21 -2.45
C ILE A 167 -13.93 8.45 -2.97
N ALA A 168 -14.95 8.24 -2.14
CA ALA A 168 -16.19 7.57 -2.55
C ALA A 168 -16.95 8.33 -3.65
N CYS A 169 -16.82 9.67 -3.70
CA CYS A 169 -17.39 10.50 -4.76
C CYS A 169 -16.61 10.45 -6.09
N ARG A 170 -15.46 9.77 -6.17
CA ARG A 170 -14.69 9.67 -7.41
C ARG A 170 -15.08 8.42 -8.19
N ASP A 171 -15.26 8.57 -9.50
CA ASP A 171 -15.55 7.44 -10.39
C ASP A 171 -14.38 6.44 -10.50
N THR A 172 -13.14 6.92 -10.37
CA THR A 172 -11.93 6.08 -10.40
C THR A 172 -11.18 6.16 -9.07
N PRO A 173 -10.96 5.02 -8.37
CA PRO A 173 -10.25 5.03 -7.11
C PRO A 173 -8.76 5.37 -7.32
N PRO A 174 -8.17 6.19 -6.43
CA PRO A 174 -6.76 6.57 -6.53
C PRO A 174 -5.83 5.37 -6.32
N MET A 175 -4.55 5.53 -6.67
CA MET A 175 -3.55 4.52 -6.33
C MET A 175 -3.25 4.53 -4.82
N ILE A 176 -2.77 3.40 -4.29
CA ILE A 176 -2.40 3.28 -2.86
C ILE A 176 -1.37 4.34 -2.41
N PRO A 177 -0.33 4.70 -3.20
CA PRO A 177 0.60 5.77 -2.83
C PRO A 177 -0.08 7.13 -2.68
N ASP A 178 -0.95 7.50 -3.62
CA ASP A 178 -1.71 8.76 -3.57
C ASP A 178 -2.64 8.80 -2.35
N LEU A 179 -3.23 7.65 -2.02
CA LEU A 179 -4.07 7.47 -0.85
C LEU A 179 -3.28 7.66 0.46
N HIS A 180 -2.08 7.08 0.51
CA HIS A 180 -1.16 7.20 1.63
C HIS A 180 -0.74 8.66 1.86
N GLU A 181 -0.40 9.38 0.80
CA GLU A 181 -0.08 10.81 0.86
C GLU A 181 -1.28 11.63 1.37
N ARG A 182 -2.49 11.38 0.86
CA ARG A 182 -3.72 12.05 1.33
C ARG A 182 -3.97 11.83 2.81
N PHE A 183 -3.79 10.61 3.31
CA PHE A 183 -3.94 10.31 4.74
C PHE A 183 -2.90 11.02 5.59
N ARG A 184 -1.65 11.09 5.11
CA ARG A 184 -0.57 11.81 5.78
C ARG A 184 -0.87 13.30 5.88
N ASN A 185 -1.29 13.91 4.78
CA ASN A 185 -1.66 15.33 4.71
C ASN A 185 -2.88 15.63 5.59
N HIS A 186 -3.87 14.74 5.62
CA HIS A 186 -5.03 14.86 6.51
C HIS A 186 -4.63 14.79 7.98
N LYS A 187 -3.75 13.84 8.35
CA LYS A 187 -3.24 13.73 9.71
C LYS A 187 -2.51 15.01 10.16
N VAL A 188 -1.69 15.60 9.30
CA VAL A 188 -1.05 16.90 9.59
C VAL A 188 -2.10 17.97 9.83
N ARG A 189 -3.13 18.07 8.98
CA ARG A 189 -4.23 19.04 9.18
C ARG A 189 -5.00 18.82 10.47
N LEU A 190 -5.24 17.58 10.89
CA LEU A 190 -5.88 17.28 12.18
C LEU A 190 -5.02 17.74 13.36
N LEU A 191 -3.70 17.60 13.28
CA LEU A 191 -2.77 18.04 14.32
C LEU A 191 -2.57 19.55 14.34
N SER A 192 -2.69 20.22 13.19
CA SER A 192 -2.55 21.67 13.04
C SER A 192 -3.87 22.43 13.21
N ALA A 193 -5.01 21.74 13.26
CA ALA A 193 -6.28 22.37 13.56
C ALA A 193 -6.22 22.91 14.99
N PRO A 194 -6.40 24.23 15.22
CA PRO A 194 -6.55 24.73 16.58
C PRO A 194 -7.74 24.01 17.20
N ASN A 195 -7.57 23.48 18.42
CA ASN A 195 -8.67 22.95 19.23
C ASN A 195 -9.90 23.82 18.99
N MET A 196 -10.93 23.31 18.32
CA MET A 196 -12.24 23.94 18.34
C MET A 196 -12.68 23.84 19.79
N ALA A 197 -12.38 24.90 20.53
CA ALA A 197 -12.98 25.17 21.81
C ALA A 197 -14.49 25.05 21.61
N THR A 198 -15.09 24.18 22.41
CA THR A 198 -16.49 24.17 22.79
C THR A 198 -17.29 25.36 22.25
N PRO A 199 -18.31 25.17 21.40
CA PRO A 199 -19.24 26.26 21.13
C PRO A 199 -19.89 26.62 22.47
N SER A 200 -19.49 27.76 23.02
CA SER A 200 -20.16 28.37 24.16
C SER A 200 -21.63 28.59 23.79
N PRO A 201 -22.60 28.11 24.59
CA PRO A 201 -24.01 28.27 24.30
C PRO A 201 -24.48 29.66 24.76
N PHE A 202 -23.96 30.72 24.15
CA PHE A 202 -24.56 32.04 24.28
C PHE A 202 -24.75 32.65 22.89
N PRO A 203 -26.00 32.91 22.47
CA PRO A 203 -26.20 33.72 21.28
C PRO A 203 -25.76 35.15 21.59
N ALA A 204 -24.87 35.70 20.77
CA ALA A 204 -24.59 37.12 20.76
C ALA A 204 -25.85 37.87 20.29
N SER A 205 -26.64 38.39 21.23
CA SER A 205 -27.75 39.29 20.91
C SER A 205 -27.21 40.73 20.88
N ALA A 206 -27.17 41.32 19.69
CA ALA A 206 -26.90 42.73 19.50
C ALA A 206 -28.21 43.46 19.20
N ASN A 207 -28.90 43.93 20.24
CA ASN A 207 -29.98 44.91 20.12
C ASN A 207 -29.47 46.25 20.66
N ALA A 208 -29.03 47.14 19.76
CA ALA A 208 -28.76 48.53 20.10
C ALA A 208 -29.89 49.40 19.54
N VAL A 209 -30.88 49.72 20.39
CA VAL A 209 -31.87 50.77 20.15
C VAL A 209 -31.47 51.95 21.05
N GLN A 210 -30.95 53.02 20.46
CA GLN A 210 -30.77 54.29 21.17
C GLN A 210 -31.83 55.29 20.70
N HIS A 211 -32.96 55.29 21.39
CA HIS A 211 -33.84 56.45 21.43
C HIS A 211 -33.29 57.44 22.44
N HIS A 212 -32.91 58.65 22.01
CA HIS A 212 -32.83 59.79 22.91
C HIS A 212 -33.54 60.98 22.27
N ASN A 213 -34.73 61.26 22.79
CA ASN A 213 -35.52 62.44 22.47
C ASN A 213 -35.73 63.18 23.79
N ASN A 214 -35.07 64.33 23.98
CA ASN A 214 -35.66 65.44 24.72
C ASN A 214 -34.86 66.74 24.51
N ASN A 215 -35.44 67.61 23.69
CA ASN A 215 -35.89 68.96 24.05
C ASN A 215 -35.05 69.69 25.13
N HIS A 216 -34.46 70.84 24.79
CA HIS A 216 -34.65 72.12 25.51
C HIS A 216 -34.16 73.32 24.67
N ARG A 217 -35.07 74.29 24.56
CA ARG A 217 -34.99 75.63 23.97
C ARG A 217 -33.77 76.45 24.45
N TYR A 218 -33.25 77.34 23.60
CA TYR A 218 -33.47 78.79 23.73
C TYR A 218 -33.00 79.55 22.48
N ASN A 219 -33.89 80.44 22.04
CA ASN A 219 -33.72 81.50 21.07
C ASN A 219 -32.79 82.58 21.67
N ASN A 220 -31.85 83.13 20.92
CA ASN A 220 -31.57 84.56 21.02
C ASN A 220 -31.08 85.14 19.69
N SER A 221 -31.58 86.35 19.45
CA SER A 221 -31.58 87.13 18.22
C SER A 221 -30.45 88.16 18.21
N ASN A 222 -30.10 88.62 17.00
CA ASN A 222 -29.33 89.82 16.63
C ASN A 222 -27.83 89.83 17.04
N ASN A 223 -26.89 90.30 16.22
CA ASN A 223 -26.91 91.59 15.53
C ASN A 223 -25.74 91.69 14.50
N ASN A 224 -26.04 92.36 13.38
CA ASN A 224 -25.20 93.23 12.53
C ASN A 224 -23.69 92.99 12.30
N ASN A 225 -23.32 92.91 11.01
CA ASN A 225 -22.55 93.94 10.25
C ASN A 225 -22.25 93.36 8.85
N ASN A 226 -22.93 93.76 7.79
CA ASN A 226 -22.71 94.98 7.00
C ASN A 226 -21.26 95.10 6.49
N TYR A 227 -21.00 94.68 5.24
CA TYR A 227 -20.09 95.36 4.31
C TYR A 227 -20.46 94.99 2.88
N ASP A 228 -21.22 95.90 2.27
CA ASP A 228 -21.32 96.10 0.84
C ASP A 228 -19.96 96.56 0.29
N ARG A 229 -19.49 95.94 -0.80
CA ARG A 229 -18.61 96.59 -1.79
C ARG A 229 -18.65 95.85 -3.11
N ARG A 230 -19.51 96.33 -4.00
CA ARG A 230 -19.35 96.22 -5.46
C ARG A 230 -18.29 97.22 -5.92
N TYR A 231 -17.31 96.77 -6.69
CA TYR A 231 -16.67 97.47 -7.82
C TYR A 231 -15.92 96.38 -8.61
N ASN A 232 -16.45 95.89 -9.73
CA ASN A 232 -16.39 96.42 -11.11
C ASN A 232 -15.14 95.97 -11.88
N ASN A 233 -15.41 95.31 -13.01
CA ASN A 233 -14.68 95.27 -14.28
C ASN A 233 -13.25 94.69 -14.36
N ASN A 234 -13.17 93.65 -15.20
CA ASN A 234 -12.57 93.64 -16.53
C ASN A 234 -11.60 92.49 -16.81
N ASP A 235 -11.95 91.81 -17.90
CA ASP A 235 -11.10 91.46 -19.03
C ASP A 235 -10.15 90.25 -18.98
N ASN A 236 -10.33 89.52 -20.09
CA ASN A 236 -9.35 88.88 -20.95
C ASN A 236 -9.05 87.39 -20.73
N ASN A 237 -9.55 86.62 -21.73
CA ASN A 237 -8.77 85.84 -22.69
C ASN A 237 -7.66 84.96 -22.08
N ASN A 238 -7.56 83.68 -22.39
CA ASN A 238 -7.43 83.18 -23.75
C ASN A 238 -7.42 81.65 -23.72
N SER A 239 -7.99 81.06 -24.75
CA SER A 239 -7.79 79.66 -25.13
C SER A 239 -6.39 79.46 -25.70
N ASN A 240 -5.79 78.32 -25.37
CA ASN A 240 -5.29 77.40 -26.38
C ASN A 240 -5.30 75.98 -25.80
#